data_AF-A0A847XQN2-F1
#
_entry.id   AF-A0A847XQN2-F1
#
_cell.length_a   1.000
_cell.length_b   1.000
_cell.length_c   1.000
_cell.angle_alpha   90.00
_cell.angle_beta   90.00
_cell.angle_gamma   90.00
#
_symmetry.space_group_name_H-M   'P 1'
#
loop_
_entity.id
_entity.type
_entity.pdbx_description
1 polymer ?
#
loop_
_entity_poly.entity_id
_entity_poly.type
_entity_poly.pdbx_seq_one_letter_code
_entity_poly.pdbx_strand_id
1 'polypeptide(L)'
;LVNGKNIRLVTVEPSSCPKLTKGKFMYDFGDSTGMTPLLPMFTLGHNFIPEKIHAGGLRYHGAGVLGSQLLKDGFIEAKAKMQRECFEAGVLFAKNEGILPAPESNYAIAATLDETRRADLEGVSRTILFNLSGHGHMDISSYEKYFQGNLPDHELTSEEVEKTLSNINFPD
;
A
#
# COMPACT_ATOMS: atom_id res chain seq x y z
N LEU A 1 -10.68 -1.98 18.81
CA LEU A 1 -9.57 -1.44 19.64
C LEU A 1 -10.10 -0.88 20.96
N VAL A 2 -10.88 0.21 20.93
CA VAL A 2 -11.65 0.71 22.08
C VAL A 2 -13.03 0.04 22.17
N ASN A 3 -13.61 0.00 23.38
CA ASN A 3 -14.94 -0.56 23.69
C ASN A 3 -15.11 -2.06 23.40
N GLY A 4 -14.02 -2.85 23.42
CA GLY A 4 -14.08 -4.32 23.34
C GLY A 4 -14.58 -4.90 22.00
N LYS A 5 -14.79 -4.07 20.96
CA LYS A 5 -15.19 -4.56 19.64
C LYS A 5 -14.06 -5.34 18.99
N ASN A 6 -14.35 -6.55 18.56
CA ASN A 6 -13.47 -7.39 17.75
C ASN A 6 -13.46 -6.86 16.30
N ILE A 7 -12.53 -5.97 15.98
CA ILE A 7 -12.39 -5.34 14.67
C ILE A 7 -11.01 -5.70 14.14
N ARG A 8 -10.97 -6.22 12.92
CA ARG A 8 -9.73 -6.46 12.20
C ARG A 8 -9.42 -5.27 11.31
N LEU A 9 -8.21 -4.74 11.42
CA LEU A 9 -7.75 -3.59 10.66
C LEU A 9 -6.65 -4.04 9.71
N VAL A 10 -6.87 -3.85 8.41
CA VAL A 10 -5.95 -4.29 7.36
C VAL A 10 -5.52 -3.08 6.55
N THR A 11 -4.21 -2.91 6.44
CA THR A 11 -3.58 -1.92 5.56
C THR A 11 -3.03 -2.61 4.33
N VAL A 12 -3.07 -1.92 3.19
CA VAL A 12 -2.68 -2.48 1.91
C VAL A 12 -1.73 -1.52 1.22
N GLU A 13 -0.68 -2.07 0.64
CA GLU A 13 0.37 -1.33 -0.05
C GLU A 13 0.78 -2.05 -1.34
N PRO A 14 1.52 -1.39 -2.25
CA PRO A 14 2.03 -2.05 -3.43
C PRO A 14 3.19 -2.99 -3.11
N SER A 15 3.22 -4.15 -3.74
CA SER A 15 4.37 -5.07 -3.72
C SER A 15 5.65 -4.44 -4.26
N SER A 16 5.54 -3.39 -5.08
CA SER A 16 6.67 -2.61 -5.60
C SER A 16 7.25 -1.60 -4.59
N CYS A 17 6.47 -1.18 -3.58
CA CYS A 17 6.92 -0.31 -2.48
C CYS A 17 6.43 -0.86 -1.11
N PRO A 18 6.87 -2.07 -0.71
CA PRO A 18 6.32 -2.84 0.42
C PRO A 18 6.90 -2.42 1.77
N LYS A 19 6.75 -1.15 2.14
CA LYS A 19 7.35 -0.58 3.35
C LYS A 19 6.82 -1.17 4.66
N LEU A 20 5.54 -1.51 4.75
CA LEU A 20 4.92 -2.09 5.95
C LEU A 20 5.17 -3.61 6.05
N THR A 21 5.22 -4.29 4.91
CA THR A 21 5.33 -5.76 4.86
C THR A 21 6.78 -6.27 4.79
N LYS A 22 7.69 -5.50 4.22
CA LYS A 22 9.12 -5.85 4.08
C LYS A 22 10.09 -4.80 4.63
N GLY A 23 9.65 -3.56 4.84
CA GLY A 23 10.49 -2.50 5.39
C GLY A 23 10.85 -2.71 6.86
N LYS A 24 11.76 -1.87 7.37
CA LYS A 24 12.27 -1.97 8.74
C LYS A 24 11.74 -0.85 9.61
N PHE A 25 11.32 -1.17 10.83
CA PHE A 25 10.97 -0.15 11.82
C PHE A 25 12.24 0.47 12.41
N MET A 26 12.53 1.71 12.06
CA MET A 26 13.68 2.46 12.55
C MET A 26 13.43 3.97 12.48
N TYR A 27 14.38 4.75 13.00
CA TYR A 27 14.39 6.19 12.76
C TYR A 27 14.90 6.46 11.34
N ASP A 28 14.14 7.25 10.59
CA ASP A 28 14.51 7.66 9.23
C ASP A 28 13.92 9.04 8.89
N PHE A 29 14.44 9.69 7.86
CA PHE A 29 13.92 10.97 7.40
C PHE A 29 12.54 10.80 6.75
N GLY A 30 11.62 11.73 7.04
CA GLY A 30 10.32 11.85 6.40
C GLY A 30 10.37 12.42 4.98
N ASP A 31 11.54 12.75 4.46
CA ASP A 31 11.72 13.23 3.10
C ASP A 31 13.04 12.72 2.53
N SER A 32 13.12 12.58 1.21
CA SER A 32 14.32 12.09 0.53
C SER A 32 15.51 13.06 0.57
N THR A 33 15.32 14.30 1.02
CA THR A 33 16.39 15.31 1.12
C THR A 33 16.98 15.45 2.53
N GLY A 34 16.43 14.74 3.52
CA GLY A 34 16.91 14.75 4.90
C GLY A 34 16.66 16.07 5.66
N MET A 35 15.61 16.81 5.31
CA MET A 35 15.28 18.10 5.95
C MET A 35 14.31 17.98 7.13
N THR A 36 13.57 16.88 7.21
CA THR A 36 12.66 16.57 8.31
C THR A 36 13.43 16.04 9.53
N PRO A 37 12.84 16.09 10.74
CA PRO A 37 13.34 15.31 11.86
C PRO A 37 13.30 13.81 11.56
N LEU A 38 14.13 13.03 12.26
CA LEU A 38 14.03 11.58 12.21
C LEU A 38 12.73 11.10 12.86
N LEU A 39 11.98 10.27 12.15
CA LEU A 39 10.68 9.73 12.57
C LEU A 39 10.80 8.23 12.81
N PRO A 40 10.25 7.69 13.91
CA PRO A 40 10.21 6.24 14.13
C PRO A 40 9.10 5.62 13.25
N MET A 41 9.50 4.99 12.15
CA MET A 41 8.57 4.44 11.17
C MET A 41 9.09 3.17 10.50
N PHE A 42 8.17 2.40 9.90
CA PHE A 42 8.56 1.44 8.87
C PHE A 42 9.01 2.19 7.62
N THR A 43 10.18 1.82 7.11
CA THR A 43 10.81 2.48 5.98
C THR A 43 11.50 1.50 5.03
N LEU A 44 11.54 1.86 3.74
CA LEU A 44 12.44 1.28 2.73
C LEU A 44 13.76 2.05 2.62
N GLY A 45 13.91 3.13 3.39
CA GLY A 45 15.01 4.10 3.35
C GLY A 45 14.62 5.37 2.59
N HIS A 46 14.96 6.55 3.12
CA HIS A 46 14.65 7.84 2.48
C HIS A 46 15.25 8.03 1.07
N ASN A 47 16.31 7.26 0.75
CA ASN A 47 16.93 7.21 -0.57
C ASN A 47 16.31 6.17 -1.53
N PHE A 48 15.25 5.47 -1.10
CA PHE A 48 14.53 4.52 -1.94
C PHE A 48 13.91 5.22 -3.15
N ILE A 49 14.11 4.64 -4.34
CA ILE A 49 13.53 5.12 -5.59
C ILE A 49 12.62 4.00 -6.13
N PRO A 50 11.30 4.24 -6.23
CA PRO A 50 10.38 3.28 -6.82
C PRO A 50 10.70 2.96 -8.28
N GLU A 51 10.38 1.73 -8.70
CA GLU A 51 10.50 1.32 -10.09
C GLU A 51 9.66 2.19 -11.05
N LYS A 52 10.22 2.54 -12.21
CA LYS A 52 9.58 3.45 -13.19
C LYS A 52 8.29 2.89 -13.80
N ILE A 53 8.16 1.56 -13.81
CA ILE A 53 7.01 0.84 -14.33
C ILE A 53 5.80 0.87 -13.38
N HIS A 54 5.97 1.41 -12.17
CA HIS A 54 4.91 1.49 -11.17
C HIS A 54 3.96 2.66 -11.47
N ALA A 55 2.70 2.35 -11.79
CA ALA A 55 1.66 3.35 -12.05
C ALA A 55 0.56 3.39 -10.97
N GLY A 56 0.67 2.54 -9.94
CA GLY A 56 -0.31 2.44 -8.85
C GLY A 56 -0.19 3.49 -7.75
N GLY A 57 0.65 4.52 -7.88
CA GLY A 57 0.85 5.51 -6.82
C GLY A 57 1.53 4.93 -5.57
N LEU A 58 1.23 5.41 -4.35
CA LEU A 58 1.78 4.86 -3.08
C LEU A 58 3.31 4.66 -3.04
N ARG A 59 4.05 5.58 -3.68
CA ARG A 59 5.50 5.54 -3.93
C ARG A 59 6.40 5.92 -2.76
N TYR A 60 5.82 6.48 -1.71
CA TYR A 60 6.56 7.03 -0.59
C TYR A 60 7.24 5.92 0.21
N HIS A 61 8.50 6.14 0.63
CA HIS A 61 9.39 5.14 1.23
C HIS A 61 9.01 4.76 2.66
N GLY A 62 8.46 5.72 3.41
CA GLY A 62 8.13 5.60 4.83
C GLY A 62 6.63 5.44 5.08
N ALA A 63 6.27 4.86 6.21
CA ALA A 63 4.89 4.83 6.69
C ALA A 63 4.69 5.89 7.78
N GLY A 64 3.46 6.39 7.94
CA GLY A 64 3.19 7.35 9.02
C GLY A 64 3.54 6.78 10.40
N VAL A 65 4.04 7.61 11.33
CA VAL A 65 4.50 7.18 12.67
C VAL A 65 3.42 6.39 13.41
N LEU A 66 2.18 6.90 13.44
CA LEU A 66 1.06 6.21 14.10
C LEU A 66 0.74 4.86 13.45
N GLY A 67 0.69 4.80 12.12
CA GLY A 67 0.48 3.54 11.40
C GLY A 67 1.59 2.53 11.66
N SER A 68 2.84 3.01 11.69
CA SER A 68 4.00 2.17 11.98
C SER A 68 3.96 1.61 13.40
N GLN A 69 3.62 2.44 14.37
CA GLN A 69 3.50 2.01 15.76
C GLN A 69 2.36 1.01 15.94
N LEU A 70 1.20 1.25 15.33
CA LEU A 70 0.07 0.32 15.36
C LEU A 70 0.43 -1.04 14.75
N LEU A 71 1.19 -1.08 13.66
CA LEU A 71 1.63 -2.33 13.05
C LEU A 71 2.65 -3.05 13.96
N LYS A 72 3.63 -2.32 14.47
CA LYS A 72 4.66 -2.85 15.38
C LYS A 72 4.05 -3.48 16.63
N ASP A 73 3.00 -2.87 17.17
CA ASP A 73 2.30 -3.36 18.37
C ASP A 73 1.25 -4.44 18.04
N GLY A 74 1.08 -4.82 16.78
CA GLY A 74 0.16 -5.89 16.35
C GLY A 74 -1.32 -5.49 16.34
N PHE A 75 -1.63 -4.19 16.31
CA PHE A 75 -3.01 -3.69 16.26
C PHE A 75 -3.60 -3.65 14.84
N ILE A 76 -2.75 -3.66 13.82
CA ILE A 76 -3.13 -3.68 12.40
C ILE A 76 -2.32 -4.75 11.66
N GLU A 77 -2.89 -5.24 10.56
CA GLU A 77 -2.23 -6.12 9.59
C GLU A 77 -1.76 -5.30 8.37
N ALA A 78 -0.72 -5.76 7.70
CA ALA A 78 -0.27 -5.20 6.42
C ALA A 78 -0.28 -6.27 5.33
N LYS A 79 -0.72 -5.91 4.13
CA LYS A 79 -0.70 -6.75 2.93
C LYS A 79 -0.09 -6.00 1.76
N ALA A 80 0.78 -6.65 1.01
CA ALA A 80 1.28 -6.15 -0.25
C ALA A 80 0.48 -6.78 -1.41
N LYS A 81 0.12 -5.97 -2.41
CA LYS A 81 -0.61 -6.43 -3.59
C LYS A 81 0.06 -5.96 -4.87
N MET A 82 -0.09 -6.78 -5.92
CA MET A 82 0.41 -6.49 -7.25
C MET A 82 -0.46 -5.41 -7.91
N GLN A 83 0.13 -4.55 -8.73
CA GLN A 83 -0.64 -3.42 -9.29
C GLN A 83 -1.69 -3.91 -10.29
N ARG A 84 -1.42 -4.95 -11.08
CA ARG A 84 -2.38 -5.45 -12.08
C ARG A 84 -3.68 -5.93 -11.46
N GLU A 85 -3.60 -6.74 -10.41
CA GLU A 85 -4.80 -7.21 -9.69
C GLU A 85 -5.57 -6.05 -9.05
N CYS A 86 -4.87 -5.00 -8.62
CA CYS A 86 -5.51 -3.81 -8.07
C CYS A 86 -6.27 -3.03 -9.15
N PHE A 87 -5.68 -2.81 -10.32
CA PHE A 87 -6.38 -2.18 -11.44
C PHE A 87 -7.58 -3.00 -11.91
N GLU A 88 -7.49 -4.33 -11.95
CA GLU A 88 -8.62 -5.20 -12.24
C GLU A 88 -9.76 -4.99 -11.23
N ALA A 89 -9.45 -4.96 -9.94
CA ALA A 89 -10.41 -4.66 -8.89
C ALA A 89 -11.04 -3.27 -9.04
N GLY A 90 -10.23 -2.26 -9.39
CA GLY A 90 -10.70 -0.90 -9.64
C GLY A 90 -11.66 -0.79 -10.82
N VAL A 91 -11.37 -1.50 -11.92
CA VAL A 91 -12.26 -1.56 -13.09
C VAL A 91 -13.55 -2.29 -12.75
N LEU A 92 -13.48 -3.38 -11.98
CA LEU A 92 -14.68 -4.07 -11.50
C LEU A 92 -15.54 -3.14 -10.65
N PHE A 93 -14.94 -2.44 -9.69
CA PHE A 93 -15.64 -1.48 -8.82
C PHE A 93 -16.31 -0.38 -9.65
N ALA A 94 -15.59 0.25 -10.58
CA ALA A 94 -16.15 1.30 -11.43
C ALA A 94 -17.34 0.84 -12.28
N LYS A 95 -17.30 -0.40 -12.78
CA LYS A 95 -18.40 -0.98 -13.58
C LYS A 95 -19.66 -1.26 -12.76
N ASN A 96 -19.52 -1.56 -11.46
CA ASN A 96 -20.65 -1.93 -10.61
C ASN A 96 -21.18 -0.75 -9.78
N GLU A 97 -20.30 0.13 -9.30
CA GLU A 97 -20.62 1.24 -8.39
C GLU A 97 -20.65 2.60 -9.08
N GLY A 98 -20.20 2.69 -10.34
CA GLY A 98 -20.24 3.93 -11.13
C GLY A 98 -19.22 5.00 -10.73
N ILE A 99 -18.31 4.71 -9.80
CA ILE A 99 -17.24 5.62 -9.38
C ILE A 99 -15.92 5.11 -9.94
N LEU A 100 -15.18 5.97 -10.66
CA LEU A 100 -13.80 5.68 -11.07
C LEU A 100 -12.86 5.92 -9.87
N PRO A 101 -12.29 4.88 -9.23
CA PRO A 101 -11.40 5.05 -8.09
C PRO A 101 -10.01 5.54 -8.52
N ALA A 102 -9.27 6.16 -7.60
CA ALA A 102 -7.85 6.45 -7.83
C ALA A 102 -7.02 5.15 -7.86
N PRO A 103 -5.90 5.08 -8.60
CA PRO A 103 -4.98 3.94 -8.56
C PRO A 103 -4.55 3.52 -7.14
N GLU A 104 -4.39 4.47 -6.22
CA GLU A 104 -4.09 4.20 -4.81
C GLU A 104 -5.27 3.54 -4.07
N SER A 105 -6.51 3.93 -4.39
CA SER A 105 -7.71 3.34 -3.79
C SER A 105 -7.95 1.91 -4.27
N ASN A 106 -7.45 1.55 -5.45
CA ASN A 106 -7.56 0.20 -5.99
C ASN A 106 -6.98 -0.88 -5.07
N TYR A 107 -5.95 -0.56 -4.29
CA TYR A 107 -5.38 -1.50 -3.30
C TYR A 107 -6.38 -1.87 -2.21
N ALA A 108 -7.10 -0.87 -1.69
CA ALA A 108 -8.13 -1.09 -0.67
C ALA A 108 -9.34 -1.86 -1.25
N ILE A 109 -9.73 -1.54 -2.48
CA ILE A 109 -10.79 -2.27 -3.19
C ILE A 109 -10.39 -3.73 -3.40
N ALA A 110 -9.18 -3.99 -3.90
CA ALA A 110 -8.71 -5.34 -4.15
C ALA A 110 -8.66 -6.19 -2.87
N ALA A 111 -8.15 -5.65 -1.76
CA ALA A 111 -8.20 -6.35 -0.48
C ALA A 111 -9.63 -6.55 0.05
N THR A 112 -10.54 -5.62 -0.23
CA THR A 112 -11.96 -5.77 0.13
C THR A 112 -12.61 -6.93 -0.63
N LEU A 113 -12.29 -7.09 -1.91
CA LEU A 113 -12.74 -8.23 -2.72
C LEU A 113 -12.18 -9.55 -2.18
N ASP A 114 -10.91 -9.60 -1.77
CA ASP A 114 -10.31 -10.79 -1.14
C ASP A 114 -11.06 -11.18 0.15
N GLU A 115 -11.34 -10.20 1.02
CA GLU A 115 -12.06 -10.42 2.27
C GLU A 115 -13.52 -10.82 2.05
N THR A 116 -14.16 -10.29 1.01
CA THR A 116 -15.53 -10.62 0.59
C THR A 116 -15.60 -12.06 0.10
N ARG A 117 -14.67 -12.45 -0.78
CA ARG A 117 -14.56 -13.84 -1.26
C ARG A 117 -14.28 -14.82 -0.12
N ARG A 118 -13.44 -14.43 0.83
CA ARG A 118 -13.16 -15.24 2.01
C ARG A 118 -14.40 -15.40 2.90
N ALA A 119 -15.20 -14.36 3.06
CA ALA A 119 -16.46 -14.42 3.82
C ALA A 119 -17.46 -15.39 3.16
N ASP A 120 -17.55 -15.37 1.83
CA ASP A 120 -18.40 -16.26 1.04
C ASP A 120 -17.97 -17.73 1.18
N LEU A 121 -16.67 -18.01 1.03
CA LEU A 121 -16.11 -19.37 1.20
C LEU A 121 -16.31 -19.93 2.61
N GLU A 122 -16.24 -19.08 3.64
CA GLU A 122 -16.47 -19.46 5.02
C GLU A 122 -17.97 -19.54 5.38
N GLY A 123 -18.87 -19.05 4.51
CA GLY A 123 -20.30 -18.98 4.76
C GLY A 123 -20.69 -18.02 5.89
N VAL A 124 -19.87 -16.98 6.14
CA VAL A 124 -20.09 -16.01 7.23
C VAL A 124 -20.41 -14.63 6.69
N SER A 125 -21.44 -13.98 7.25
CA SER A 125 -21.72 -12.58 6.95
C SER A 125 -20.69 -11.69 7.64
N ARG A 126 -20.06 -10.79 6.88
CA ARG A 126 -19.09 -9.80 7.39
C ARG A 126 -19.46 -8.41 6.91
N THR A 127 -19.33 -7.43 7.80
CA THR A 127 -19.34 -6.02 7.42
C THR A 127 -17.90 -5.60 7.15
N ILE A 128 -17.62 -5.18 5.91
CA ILE A 128 -16.30 -4.69 5.49
C ILE A 128 -16.43 -3.20 5.19
N LEU A 129 -15.65 -2.39 5.89
CA LEU A 129 -15.50 -0.96 5.61
C LEU A 129 -14.11 -0.76 5.00
N PHE A 130 -14.06 -0.13 3.84
CA PHE A 130 -12.81 0.29 3.22
C PHE A 130 -12.83 1.80 2.94
N ASN A 131 -11.65 2.38 2.82
CA ASN A 131 -11.50 3.80 2.52
C ASN A 131 -11.30 3.99 1.01
N LEU A 132 -12.28 4.57 0.33
CA LEU A 132 -12.14 5.09 -1.03
C LEU A 132 -11.45 6.46 -0.95
N SER A 133 -10.11 6.46 -0.98
CA SER A 133 -9.30 7.64 -0.69
C SER A 133 -9.36 8.75 -1.75
N GLY A 134 -9.78 8.44 -2.98
CA GLY A 134 -9.89 9.41 -4.05
C GLY A 134 -10.49 8.84 -5.34
N HIS A 135 -10.73 9.74 -6.30
CA HIS A 135 -11.23 9.39 -7.63
C HIS A 135 -10.10 9.37 -8.67
N GLY A 136 -10.25 8.59 -9.74
CA GLY A 136 -9.23 8.41 -10.79
C GLY A 136 -9.35 9.33 -12.00
N HIS A 137 -10.19 10.38 -11.97
CA HIS A 137 -10.40 11.28 -13.13
C HIS A 137 -9.11 11.92 -13.68
N MET A 138 -8.08 12.10 -12.85
CA MET A 138 -6.79 12.67 -13.26
C MET A 138 -5.71 11.61 -13.49
N ASP A 139 -6.06 10.33 -13.32
CA ASP A 139 -5.17 9.16 -13.42
C ASP A 139 -5.54 8.27 -14.62
N ILE A 140 -6.27 8.83 -15.59
CA ILE A 140 -6.74 8.11 -16.79
C ILE A 140 -5.58 7.47 -17.55
N SER A 141 -4.41 8.10 -17.58
CA SER A 141 -3.20 7.54 -18.23
C SER A 141 -2.71 6.25 -17.57
N SER A 142 -2.92 6.07 -16.27
CA SER A 142 -2.60 4.82 -15.57
C SER A 142 -3.60 3.72 -15.93
N TYR A 143 -4.89 4.05 -16.05
CA TYR A 143 -5.90 3.13 -16.54
C TYR A 143 -5.71 2.75 -18.01
N GLU A 144 -5.29 3.70 -18.85
CA GLU A 144 -4.94 3.44 -20.25
C GLU A 144 -3.82 2.39 -20.34
N LYS A 145 -2.75 2.55 -19.57
CA LYS A 145 -1.66 1.55 -19.49
C LYS A 145 -2.18 0.16 -19.11
N TYR A 146 -3.10 0.07 -18.15
CA TYR A 146 -3.74 -1.18 -17.77
C TYR A 146 -4.50 -1.80 -18.96
N PHE A 147 -5.36 -1.04 -19.65
CA PHE A 147 -6.14 -1.54 -20.79
C PHE A 147 -5.27 -1.90 -22.00
N GLN A 148 -4.12 -1.26 -22.17
CA GLN A 148 -3.13 -1.60 -23.19
C GLN A 148 -2.28 -2.83 -22.82
N GLY A 149 -2.46 -3.40 -21.62
CA GLY A 149 -1.61 -4.48 -21.11
C GLY A 149 -0.18 -4.03 -20.78
N ASN A 150 0.08 -2.72 -20.72
CA ASN A 150 1.38 -2.11 -20.46
C ASN A 150 1.53 -1.68 -18.99
N LEU A 151 1.18 -2.59 -18.09
CA LEU A 151 1.28 -2.41 -16.65
C LEU A 151 1.93 -3.65 -16.02
N PRO A 152 3.25 -3.85 -16.18
CA PRO A 152 3.91 -5.04 -15.65
C PRO A 152 3.92 -5.01 -14.11
N ASP A 153 3.76 -6.17 -13.49
CA ASP A 153 3.91 -6.26 -12.04
C ASP A 153 5.38 -6.22 -11.64
N HIS A 154 5.62 -5.66 -10.46
CA HIS A 154 6.91 -5.61 -9.82
C HIS A 154 6.73 -5.90 -8.34
N GLU A 155 7.59 -6.77 -7.81
CA GLU A 155 7.70 -7.05 -6.39
C GLU A 155 9.12 -6.78 -5.94
N LEU A 156 9.26 -5.86 -4.99
CA LEU A 156 10.54 -5.57 -4.36
C LEU A 156 10.92 -6.75 -3.45
N THR A 157 12.10 -7.33 -3.65
CA THR A 157 12.59 -8.45 -2.85
C THR A 157 13.15 -7.99 -1.51
N SER A 158 13.19 -8.88 -0.51
CA SER A 158 13.78 -8.55 0.80
C SER A 158 15.27 -8.20 0.69
N GLU A 159 16.00 -8.80 -0.26
CA GLU A 159 17.41 -8.49 -0.50
C GLU A 159 17.60 -7.06 -1.03
N GLU A 160 16.72 -6.61 -1.94
CA GLU A 160 16.73 -5.23 -2.43
C GLU A 160 16.37 -4.21 -1.34
N VAL A 161 15.44 -4.57 -0.45
CA VAL A 161 15.13 -3.75 0.73
C VAL A 161 16.36 -3.61 1.62
N GLU A 162 17.00 -4.72 2.01
CA GLU A 162 18.20 -4.68 2.86
C GLU A 162 19.34 -3.90 2.20
N LYS A 163 19.55 -4.05 0.89
CA LYS A 163 20.52 -3.27 0.13
C LYS A 163 20.20 -1.77 0.14
N THR A 164 18.93 -1.39 0.06
CA THR A 164 18.53 0.02 0.14
C THR A 164 18.78 0.57 1.53
N LEU A 165 18.42 -0.19 2.57
CA LEU A 165 18.62 0.15 3.97
C LEU A 165 20.11 0.29 4.35
N SER A 166 21.00 -0.55 3.78
CA SER A 166 22.44 -0.48 4.06
C SER A 166 23.12 0.77 3.49
N ASN A 167 22.49 1.43 2.52
CA ASN A 167 23.04 2.63 1.86
C ASN A 167 22.53 3.93 2.49
N ILE A 168 21.77 3.84 3.59
CA ILE A 168 21.27 5.01 4.31
C ILE A 168 22.41 5.61 5.13
N ASN A 169 22.64 6.91 4.97
CA ASN A 169 23.52 7.68 5.83
C ASN A 169 22.69 8.71 6.60
N PHE A 170 22.98 8.85 7.88
CA PHE A 170 22.44 9.90 8.72
C PHE A 170 23.52 10.95 8.96
N PRO A 171 23.19 12.25 9.05
CA PRO A 171 24.14 13.26 9.50
C PRO A 171 24.60 12.93 10.93
N ASP A 172 25.88 13.22 11.20
CA ASP A 172 26.53 13.05 12.52
C ASP A 172 25.91 13.93 13.61
#